data_AF-T1PD34-F1
#
_entry.id   AF-T1PD34-F1
#
_cell.length_a   1.000
_cell.length_b   1.000
_cell.length_c   1.000
_cell.angle_alpha   90.00
_cell.angle_beta   90.00
_cell.angle_gamma   90.00
#
_symmetry.space_group_name_H-M   'P 1'
#
loop_
_entity.id
_entity.type
_entity.pdbx_description
1 polymer ?
#
loop_
_entity_poly.entity_id
_entity_poly.type
_entity_poly.pdbx_seq_one_letter_code
_entity_poly.pdbx_strand_id
1 'polypeptide(L)'
;MPCGWPEYGIPPLAPYTNPDLEVHLAKSFVDAIVQAIKFRFDGLEDMEIKKLKVSYTFNKKVKFHFNFKQLKATASLLNTDTFVDLMKELGLSVRYEGSGPMEFALENLSLQGQFKYKMPFIFGSIKIYKFECVVTLGGVRSNIGGILGNGKINEMINDEIDYLIPALINGNQKKISDIIEQVIVPRVNAMMKGKKIWSMLGMLASSNKKCVPTPAPFLE
;
A
#
# COMPACT_ATOMS: atom_id res chain seq x y z
N MET A 1 -1.57 14.23 -2.59
CA MET A 1 -2.42 14.51 -3.78
C MET A 1 -3.88 14.63 -3.34
N PRO A 2 -4.25 15.78 -2.74
CA PRO A 2 -5.55 15.92 -2.08
C PRO A 2 -6.75 15.94 -3.03
N CYS A 3 -6.54 16.24 -4.32
CA CYS A 3 -7.65 16.36 -5.29
C CYS A 3 -7.67 15.25 -6.35
N GLY A 4 -6.71 14.32 -6.32
CA GLY A 4 -6.56 13.30 -7.35
C GLY A 4 -6.34 13.88 -8.75
N TRP A 5 -6.63 13.07 -9.76
CA TRP A 5 -6.74 13.45 -11.17
C TRP A 5 -7.96 12.75 -11.80
N PRO A 6 -9.16 13.34 -11.65
CA PRO A 6 -10.41 12.76 -12.15
C PRO A 6 -10.38 12.47 -13.65
N GLU A 7 -9.73 13.34 -14.44
CA GLU A 7 -9.58 13.19 -15.88
C GLU A 7 -8.76 11.95 -16.30
N TYR A 8 -8.08 11.32 -15.34
CA TYR A 8 -7.35 10.07 -15.52
C TYR A 8 -7.87 8.92 -14.66
N GLY A 9 -9.02 9.10 -13.98
CA GLY A 9 -9.63 8.11 -13.09
C GLY A 9 -8.86 7.88 -11.79
N ILE A 10 -8.02 8.83 -11.37
CA ILE A 10 -7.24 8.72 -10.13
C ILE A 10 -7.97 9.53 -9.04
N PRO A 11 -8.51 8.90 -7.99
CA PRO A 11 -9.18 9.63 -6.91
C PRO A 11 -8.17 10.40 -6.05
N PRO A 12 -8.64 11.27 -5.14
CA PRO A 12 -7.84 11.75 -4.01
C PRO A 12 -7.12 10.59 -3.31
N LEU A 13 -5.82 10.78 -3.04
CA LEU A 13 -4.97 9.79 -2.37
C LEU A 13 -4.45 10.28 -1.01
N ALA A 14 -4.79 11.51 -0.61
CA ALA A 14 -4.28 12.12 0.61
C ALA A 14 -5.34 13.05 1.24
N PRO A 15 -6.25 12.51 2.06
CA PRO A 15 -6.41 11.08 2.35
C PRO A 15 -7.02 10.31 1.18
N TYR A 16 -6.74 9.01 1.10
CA TYR A 16 -7.60 8.08 0.37
C TYR A 16 -8.74 7.63 1.29
N THR A 17 -9.97 7.60 0.79
CA THR A 17 -11.15 7.18 1.58
C THR A 17 -12.01 6.21 0.79
N ASN A 18 -12.57 5.21 1.48
CA ASN A 18 -13.53 4.28 0.90
C ASN A 18 -14.65 3.98 1.93
N PRO A 19 -15.94 4.18 1.59
CA PRO A 19 -17.03 3.93 2.53
C PRO A 19 -17.17 2.45 2.92
N ASP A 20 -16.87 1.54 2.01
CA ASP A 20 -17.02 0.09 2.19
C ASP A 20 -15.95 -0.63 1.36
N LEU A 21 -14.81 -0.89 2.00
CA LEU A 21 -13.68 -1.57 1.38
C LEU A 21 -13.70 -3.05 1.76
N GLU A 22 -14.07 -3.90 0.81
CA GLU A 22 -13.98 -5.36 0.96
C GLU A 22 -12.74 -5.91 0.25
N VAL A 23 -12.03 -6.80 0.93
CA VAL A 23 -10.87 -7.52 0.41
C VAL A 23 -11.06 -9.00 0.67
N HIS A 24 -11.05 -9.78 -0.41
CA HIS A 24 -11.06 -11.25 -0.34
C HIS A 24 -9.64 -11.79 -0.52
N LEU A 25 -9.15 -12.49 0.50
CA LEU A 25 -7.83 -13.11 0.55
C LEU A 25 -7.99 -14.63 0.54
N ALA A 26 -7.97 -15.21 -0.66
CA ALA A 26 -8.03 -16.66 -0.84
C ALA A 26 -6.65 -17.24 -1.19
N LYS A 27 -6.15 -18.15 -0.33
CA LYS A 27 -5.02 -19.05 -0.58
C LYS A 27 -5.41 -20.48 -0.18
N SER A 28 -4.67 -21.48 -0.65
CA SER A 28 -5.03 -22.91 -0.50
C SER A 28 -5.33 -23.39 0.93
N PHE A 29 -4.88 -22.68 1.97
CA PHE A 29 -5.04 -23.02 3.39
C PHE A 29 -5.64 -21.87 4.23
N VAL A 30 -5.91 -20.71 3.62
CA VAL A 30 -6.51 -19.54 4.28
C VAL A 30 -7.52 -18.93 3.33
N ASP A 31 -8.75 -18.79 3.79
CA ASP A 31 -9.78 -18.00 3.13
C ASP A 31 -10.24 -16.90 4.09
N ALA A 32 -10.00 -15.64 3.75
CA ALA A 32 -10.33 -14.51 4.61
C ALA A 32 -11.07 -13.43 3.84
N ILE A 33 -12.24 -13.03 4.33
CA ILE A 33 -12.96 -11.84 3.89
C ILE A 33 -12.74 -10.76 4.94
N VAL A 34 -12.24 -9.61 4.50
CA VAL A 34 -11.99 -8.45 5.34
C VAL A 34 -12.78 -7.27 4.79
N GLN A 35 -13.69 -6.73 5.59
CA GLN A 35 -14.52 -5.58 5.24
C GLN A 35 -14.20 -4.41 6.17
N ALA A 36 -13.81 -3.27 5.61
CA ALA A 36 -13.50 -2.05 6.33
C ALA A 36 -14.51 -0.94 5.98
N ILE A 37 -15.32 -0.53 6.97
CA ILE A 37 -16.33 0.51 6.84
C ILE A 37 -15.75 1.87 7.25
N LYS A 38 -15.98 2.87 6.39
CA LYS A 38 -15.38 4.21 6.48
C LYS A 38 -13.86 4.12 6.56
N PHE A 39 -13.27 3.36 5.65
CA PHE A 39 -11.83 3.23 5.53
C PHE A 39 -11.21 4.57 5.11
N ARG A 40 -10.11 4.91 5.76
CA ARG A 40 -9.30 6.10 5.48
C ARG A 40 -7.82 5.73 5.54
N PHE A 41 -7.05 6.29 4.61
CA PHE A 41 -5.60 6.13 4.54
C PHE A 41 -4.93 7.49 4.37
N ASP A 42 -4.07 7.84 5.32
CA ASP A 42 -3.39 9.13 5.47
C ASP A 42 -1.86 8.99 5.32
N GLY A 43 -1.20 10.11 5.02
CA GLY A 43 0.26 10.25 5.09
C GLY A 43 1.00 10.20 3.76
N LEU A 44 0.29 10.00 2.64
CA LEU A 44 0.88 10.06 1.29
C LEU A 44 1.29 11.49 0.89
N GLU A 45 0.66 12.50 1.46
CA GLU A 45 1.00 13.91 1.34
C GLU A 45 2.32 14.29 2.01
N ASP A 46 2.72 13.56 3.05
CA ASP A 46 3.92 13.82 3.85
C ASP A 46 5.15 13.05 3.32
N MET A 47 5.05 12.51 2.10
CA MET A 47 6.14 11.81 1.44
C MET A 47 7.32 12.76 1.16
N GLU A 48 8.47 12.45 1.76
CA GLU A 48 9.72 13.14 1.50
C GLU A 48 10.50 12.47 0.36
N ILE A 49 10.80 13.23 -0.68
CA ILE A 49 11.66 12.78 -1.78
C ILE A 49 13.12 13.06 -1.44
N LYS A 50 13.82 12.07 -0.86
CA LYS A 50 15.26 12.18 -0.57
C LYS A 50 16.11 12.08 -1.83
N LYS A 51 15.66 11.31 -2.83
CA LYS A 51 16.34 11.17 -4.12
C LYS A 51 15.36 10.86 -5.22
N LEU A 52 15.48 11.57 -6.33
CA LEU A 52 14.83 11.20 -7.59
C LEU A 52 15.76 11.60 -8.75
N LYS A 53 16.44 10.60 -9.32
CA LYS A 53 17.35 10.82 -10.45
C LYS A 53 16.92 10.00 -11.64
N VAL A 54 16.48 10.67 -12.70
CA VAL A 54 16.11 10.05 -13.96
C VAL A 54 17.31 10.08 -14.92
N SER A 55 17.64 8.94 -15.50
CA SER A 55 18.68 8.82 -16.52
C SER A 55 18.02 8.51 -17.87
N TYR A 56 18.16 9.42 -18.84
CA TYR A 56 17.49 9.36 -20.14
C TYR A 56 18.35 8.70 -21.25
N THR A 57 19.67 8.62 -21.04
CA THR A 57 20.68 8.12 -22.00
C THR A 57 20.89 6.59 -21.88
N PHE A 58 21.90 6.01 -22.55
CA PHE A 58 22.29 4.60 -22.47
C PHE A 58 22.12 4.05 -21.03
N ASN A 59 21.32 2.99 -20.86
CA ASN A 59 20.86 2.44 -19.57
C ASN A 59 19.76 3.25 -18.84
N LYS A 60 18.68 3.60 -19.57
CA LYS A 60 17.45 4.26 -19.08
C LYS A 60 16.97 3.68 -17.75
N LYS A 61 17.11 4.47 -16.68
CA LYS A 61 16.76 4.07 -15.32
C LYS A 61 16.38 5.26 -14.45
N VAL A 62 15.61 4.99 -13.42
CA VAL A 62 15.28 5.93 -12.36
C VAL A 62 15.85 5.38 -11.07
N LYS A 63 16.58 6.21 -10.33
CA LYS A 63 16.96 5.94 -8.94
C LYS A 63 16.07 6.78 -8.03
N PHE A 64 15.47 6.15 -7.04
CA PHE A 64 14.54 6.80 -6.12
C PHE A 64 14.91 6.52 -4.67
N HIS A 65 14.55 7.45 -3.80
CA HIS A 65 14.53 7.28 -2.35
C HIS A 65 13.41 8.15 -1.81
N PHE A 66 12.36 7.48 -1.31
CA PHE A 66 11.20 8.11 -0.69
C PHE A 66 11.17 7.72 0.78
N ASN A 67 10.76 8.66 1.63
CA ASN A 67 10.55 8.43 3.04
C ASN A 67 9.16 8.93 3.43
N PHE A 68 8.40 8.10 4.13
CA PHE A 68 7.11 8.44 4.70
C PHE A 68 7.28 8.48 6.22
N LYS A 69 6.98 9.62 6.84
CA LYS A 69 7.08 9.75 8.31
C LYS A 69 6.09 8.81 8.98
N GLN A 70 4.85 8.85 8.53
CA GLN A 70 3.79 7.97 8.98
C GLN A 70 2.86 7.67 7.81
N LEU A 71 2.43 6.42 7.68
CA LEU A 71 1.30 6.02 6.85
C LEU A 71 0.26 5.39 7.75
N LYS A 72 -0.94 5.97 7.82
CA LYS A 72 -1.96 5.56 8.79
C LYS A 72 -3.21 5.09 8.07
N ALA A 73 -3.63 3.87 8.35
CA ALA A 73 -4.92 3.31 7.96
C ALA A 73 -5.87 3.33 9.17
N THR A 74 -7.11 3.74 8.95
CA THR A 74 -8.18 3.67 9.95
C THR A 74 -9.47 3.18 9.34
N ALA A 75 -10.26 2.44 10.10
CA ALA A 75 -11.65 2.12 9.77
C ALA A 75 -12.52 2.20 11.02
N SER A 76 -13.74 2.71 10.86
CA SER A 76 -14.71 2.77 11.97
C SER A 76 -15.14 1.38 12.42
N LEU A 77 -15.20 0.44 11.48
CA LEU A 77 -15.48 -0.96 11.70
C LEU A 77 -14.66 -1.80 10.72
N LEU A 78 -14.00 -2.81 11.24
CA LEU A 78 -13.33 -3.86 10.49
C LEU A 78 -14.01 -5.17 10.85
N ASN A 79 -14.68 -5.78 9.88
CA ASN A 79 -15.19 -7.14 9.98
C ASN A 79 -14.20 -8.09 9.32
N THR A 80 -13.89 -9.18 9.99
CA THR A 80 -13.04 -10.24 9.47
C THR A 80 -13.76 -11.57 9.62
N ASP A 81 -13.85 -12.32 8.53
CA ASP A 81 -14.29 -13.71 8.54
C ASP A 81 -13.14 -14.51 7.92
N THR A 82 -12.45 -15.28 8.74
CA THR A 82 -11.26 -16.01 8.32
C THR A 82 -11.36 -17.47 8.69
N PHE A 83 -11.23 -18.30 7.67
CA PHE A 83 -11.12 -19.73 7.75
C PHE A 83 -9.67 -20.14 7.49
N VAL A 84 -9.09 -20.90 8.41
CA VAL A 84 -7.75 -21.46 8.29
C VAL A 84 -7.84 -22.98 8.35
N ASP A 85 -7.37 -23.62 7.28
CA ASP A 85 -7.28 -25.08 7.15
C ASP A 85 -5.80 -25.50 7.32
N LEU A 86 -5.36 -25.63 8.58
CA LEU A 86 -3.95 -25.86 8.91
C LEU A 86 -3.51 -27.30 8.61
N MET A 87 -4.43 -28.26 8.68
CA MET A 87 -4.16 -29.69 8.47
C MET A 87 -5.43 -30.37 7.94
N LYS A 88 -5.72 -30.19 6.65
CA LYS A 88 -6.88 -30.79 5.97
C LYS A 88 -7.03 -32.30 6.19
N GLU A 89 -5.90 -33.00 6.33
CA GLU A 89 -5.84 -34.45 6.60
C GLU A 89 -6.14 -34.83 8.07
N LEU A 90 -5.95 -33.91 9.02
CA LEU A 90 -6.27 -34.13 10.44
C LEU A 90 -7.61 -33.52 10.86
N GLY A 91 -8.34 -32.87 9.95
CA GLY A 91 -9.61 -32.20 10.24
C GLY A 91 -9.51 -30.98 11.16
N LEU A 92 -8.29 -30.43 11.35
CA LEU A 92 -8.06 -29.26 12.19
C LEU A 92 -8.26 -27.99 11.35
N SER A 93 -9.50 -27.50 11.37
CA SER A 93 -9.87 -26.20 10.79
C SER A 93 -10.31 -25.24 11.89
N VAL A 94 -9.95 -23.97 11.72
CA VAL A 94 -10.35 -22.90 12.65
C VAL A 94 -11.01 -21.82 11.82
N ARG A 95 -12.22 -21.43 12.22
CA ARG A 95 -12.85 -20.20 11.75
C ARG A 95 -12.82 -19.19 12.87
N TYR A 96 -12.38 -17.97 12.58
CA TYR A 96 -12.55 -16.86 13.47
C TYR A 96 -13.31 -15.74 12.77
N GLU A 97 -14.21 -15.14 13.53
CA GLU A 97 -14.91 -13.93 13.15
C GLU A 97 -14.50 -12.83 14.12
N GLY A 98 -14.25 -11.64 13.59
CA GLY A 98 -13.82 -10.48 14.35
C GLY A 98 -14.58 -9.25 13.88
N SER A 99 -14.93 -8.38 14.81
CA SER A 99 -15.58 -7.11 14.51
C SER A 99 -15.15 -6.06 15.52
N GLY A 100 -14.57 -4.97 15.04
CA GLY A 100 -14.09 -3.87 15.89
C GLY A 100 -13.50 -2.72 15.10
N PRO A 101 -13.18 -1.58 15.74
CA PRO A 101 -12.49 -0.49 15.07
C PRO A 101 -11.09 -0.91 14.65
N MET A 102 -10.52 -0.25 13.64
CA MET A 102 -9.14 -0.49 13.22
C MET A 102 -8.38 0.82 13.11
N GLU A 103 -7.20 0.83 13.71
CA GLU A 103 -6.16 1.82 13.47
C GLU A 103 -4.83 1.10 13.30
N PHE A 104 -4.13 1.36 12.20
CA PHE A 104 -2.85 0.73 11.88
C PHE A 104 -1.92 1.78 11.27
N ALA A 105 -0.73 1.95 11.82
CA ALA A 105 0.23 2.94 11.36
C ALA A 105 1.61 2.31 11.09
N LEU A 106 2.20 2.67 9.95
CA LEU A 106 3.59 2.41 9.62
C LEU A 106 4.41 3.67 9.91
N GLU A 107 5.46 3.53 10.72
CA GLU A 107 6.33 4.64 11.13
C GLU A 107 7.68 4.58 10.41
N ASN A 108 8.10 5.71 9.83
CA ASN A 108 9.37 5.87 9.12
C ASN A 108 9.61 4.81 8.04
N LEU A 109 8.64 4.64 7.14
CA LEU A 109 8.79 3.77 5.97
C LEU A 109 9.70 4.44 4.94
N SER A 110 10.85 3.84 4.65
CA SER A 110 11.78 4.30 3.62
C SER A 110 11.87 3.27 2.48
N LEU A 111 11.67 3.76 1.26
CA LEU A 111 11.73 3.00 0.01
C LEU A 111 12.90 3.53 -0.81
N GLN A 112 13.95 2.74 -0.95
CA GLN A 112 15.15 3.12 -1.69
C GLN A 112 15.44 2.11 -2.79
N GLY A 113 15.55 2.56 -4.03
CA GLY A 113 15.71 1.62 -5.12
C GLY A 113 16.01 2.23 -6.47
N GLN A 114 15.88 1.38 -7.47
CA GLN A 114 16.00 1.77 -8.86
C GLN A 114 15.11 0.90 -9.75
N PHE A 115 14.64 1.47 -10.84
CA PHE A 115 13.98 0.70 -11.89
C PHE A 115 14.50 1.09 -13.27
N LYS A 116 14.53 0.12 -14.18
CA LYS A 116 14.85 0.35 -15.59
C LYS A 116 13.58 0.41 -16.40
N TYR A 117 13.57 1.29 -17.40
CA TYR A 117 12.42 1.49 -18.25
C TYR A 117 12.76 1.53 -19.73
N LYS A 118 11.76 1.20 -20.56
CA LYS A 118 11.80 1.36 -22.01
C LYS A 118 10.73 2.38 -22.44
N MET A 119 11.07 3.20 -23.43
CA MET A 119 10.13 4.04 -24.15
C MET A 119 10.04 3.50 -25.59
N PRO A 120 8.89 2.96 -26.02
CA PRO A 120 8.67 2.55 -27.40
C PRO A 120 8.82 3.75 -28.35
N PHE A 121 9.51 3.55 -29.47
CA PHE A 121 9.92 4.60 -30.42
C PHE A 121 8.75 5.34 -31.12
N ILE A 122 7.53 4.80 -31.05
CA ILE A 122 6.36 5.31 -31.73
C ILE A 122 5.30 5.56 -30.63
N PHE A 123 5.20 6.80 -30.17
CA PHE A 123 4.18 7.31 -29.21
C PHE A 123 4.17 6.74 -27.76
N GLY A 124 5.17 5.98 -27.34
CA GLY A 124 4.99 4.98 -26.29
C GLY A 124 5.06 5.41 -24.83
N SER A 125 4.07 4.98 -24.06
CA SER A 125 4.06 4.89 -22.59
C SER A 125 5.35 4.26 -22.02
N ILE A 126 5.78 4.72 -20.85
CA ILE A 126 6.88 4.07 -20.13
C ILE A 126 6.48 2.65 -19.73
N LYS A 127 7.37 1.69 -19.98
CA LYS A 127 7.27 0.33 -19.45
C LYS A 127 8.47 0.05 -18.55
N ILE A 128 8.20 -0.25 -17.28
CA ILE A 128 9.18 -0.75 -16.32
C ILE A 128 9.44 -2.24 -16.63
N TYR A 129 10.71 -2.62 -16.74
CA TYR A 129 11.09 -4.01 -17.05
C TYR A 129 12.10 -4.63 -16.07
N LYS A 130 12.63 -3.82 -15.15
CA LYS A 130 13.47 -4.29 -14.06
C LYS A 130 13.27 -3.38 -12.85
N PHE A 131 13.07 -3.94 -11.67
CA PHE A 131 12.82 -3.21 -10.44
C PHE A 131 13.63 -3.80 -9.27
N GLU A 132 14.29 -2.94 -8.51
CA GLU A 132 15.04 -3.32 -7.31
C GLU A 132 14.72 -2.28 -6.22
N CYS A 133 14.31 -2.74 -5.02
CA CYS A 133 13.97 -1.85 -3.92
C CYS A 133 14.37 -2.46 -2.57
N VAL A 134 14.92 -1.62 -1.71
CA VAL A 134 15.13 -1.88 -0.29
C VAL A 134 14.04 -1.13 0.47
N VAL A 135 13.35 -1.86 1.34
CA VAL A 135 12.22 -1.36 2.15
C VAL A 135 12.63 -1.44 3.61
N THR A 136 12.74 -0.29 4.26
CA THR A 136 13.05 -0.20 5.69
C THR A 136 11.86 0.39 6.43
N LEU A 137 11.53 -0.16 7.59
CA LEU A 137 10.45 0.30 8.43
C LEU A 137 10.97 0.55 9.85
N GLY A 138 10.69 1.72 10.41
CA GLY A 138 11.10 2.09 11.76
C GLY A 138 10.23 1.43 12.84
N GLY A 139 8.93 1.33 12.61
CA GLY A 139 8.01 0.67 13.53
C GLY A 139 6.61 0.51 12.95
N VAL A 140 5.77 -0.21 13.68
CA VAL A 140 4.34 -0.33 13.44
C VAL A 140 3.61 0.00 14.74
N ARG A 141 2.43 0.59 14.61
CA ARG A 141 1.48 0.71 15.70
C ARG A 141 0.14 0.17 15.26
N SER A 142 -0.36 -0.83 15.95
CA SER A 142 -1.60 -1.53 15.64
C SER A 142 -2.60 -1.41 16.79
N ASN A 143 -3.84 -1.09 16.44
CA ASN A 143 -4.98 -1.12 17.32
C ASN A 143 -6.18 -1.63 16.51
N ILE A 144 -6.21 -2.94 16.32
CA ILE A 144 -7.26 -3.66 15.61
C ILE A 144 -8.13 -4.35 16.66
N GLY A 145 -9.34 -3.84 16.83
CA GLY A 145 -10.34 -4.41 17.73
C GLY A 145 -10.97 -5.69 17.16
N GLY A 146 -11.59 -6.47 18.04
CA GLY A 146 -12.40 -7.63 17.66
C GLY A 146 -11.63 -8.88 17.29
N ILE A 147 -10.28 -8.84 17.23
CA ILE A 147 -9.47 -10.04 17.01
C ILE A 147 -9.62 -10.99 18.19
N LEU A 148 -10.36 -12.08 17.99
CA LEU A 148 -10.70 -13.06 19.03
C LEU A 148 -11.34 -12.40 20.28
N GLY A 149 -12.11 -11.33 20.06
CA GLY A 149 -12.69 -10.49 21.11
C GLY A 149 -11.90 -9.20 21.37
N ASN A 150 -12.17 -8.54 22.49
CA ASN A 150 -11.56 -7.25 22.90
C ASN A 150 -10.79 -7.35 24.24
N GLY A 151 -10.34 -8.55 24.59
CA GLY A 151 -9.61 -8.81 25.84
C GLY A 151 -8.09 -8.82 25.65
N LYS A 152 -7.35 -9.32 26.65
CA LYS A 152 -5.88 -9.42 26.64
C LYS A 152 -5.29 -10.11 25.41
N ILE A 153 -6.02 -11.06 24.80
CA ILE A 153 -5.59 -11.75 23.58
C ILE A 153 -5.54 -10.76 22.40
N ASN A 154 -6.51 -9.85 22.30
CA ASN A 154 -6.53 -8.82 21.27
C ASN A 154 -5.33 -7.87 21.40
N GLU A 155 -5.05 -7.41 22.63
CA GLU A 155 -3.89 -6.58 22.93
C GLU A 155 -2.58 -7.30 22.57
N MET A 156 -2.43 -8.55 23.00
CA MET A 156 -1.24 -9.36 22.70
C MET A 156 -1.03 -9.57 21.19
N ILE A 157 -2.10 -9.75 20.41
CA ILE A 157 -1.99 -9.89 18.96
C ILE A 157 -1.55 -8.56 18.32
N ASN A 158 -2.04 -7.43 18.79
CA ASN A 158 -1.60 -6.12 18.31
C ASN A 158 -0.11 -5.88 18.63
N ASP A 159 0.34 -6.22 19.85
CA ASP A 159 1.76 -6.13 20.23
C ASP A 159 2.64 -7.02 19.34
N GLU A 160 2.19 -8.24 19.05
CA GLU A 160 2.91 -9.17 18.18
C GLU A 160 2.97 -8.67 16.73
N ILE A 161 1.90 -8.06 16.22
CA ILE A 161 1.87 -7.39 14.91
C ILE A 161 2.91 -6.27 14.87
N ASP A 162 2.96 -5.43 15.91
CA ASP A 162 3.86 -4.29 16.01
C ASP A 162 5.34 -4.71 16.02
N TYR A 163 5.64 -5.87 16.59
CA TYR A 163 6.98 -6.45 16.62
C TYR A 163 7.34 -7.20 15.33
N LEU A 164 6.45 -8.08 14.84
CA LEU A 164 6.76 -8.98 13.73
C LEU A 164 6.85 -8.26 12.40
N ILE A 165 5.98 -7.27 12.13
CA ILE A 165 5.95 -6.62 10.82
C ILE A 165 7.27 -5.90 10.51
N PRO A 166 7.84 -5.05 11.39
CA PRO A 166 9.16 -4.46 11.18
C PRO A 166 10.26 -5.50 11.03
N ALA A 167 10.27 -6.55 11.86
CA ALA A 167 11.29 -7.60 11.80
C ALA A 167 11.26 -8.34 10.46
N LEU A 168 10.05 -8.71 10.00
CA LEU A 168 9.84 -9.35 8.71
C LEU A 168 10.25 -8.44 7.56
N ILE A 169 9.82 -7.18 7.57
CA ILE A 169 10.16 -6.23 6.50
C ILE A 169 11.67 -6.02 6.43
N ASN A 170 12.28 -5.66 7.55
CA ASN A 170 13.69 -5.32 7.61
C ASN A 170 14.59 -6.54 7.32
N GLY A 171 14.16 -7.76 7.71
CA GLY A 171 14.90 -9.00 7.48
C GLY A 171 14.73 -9.65 6.10
N ASN A 172 13.73 -9.27 5.30
CA ASN A 172 13.37 -10.01 4.07
C ASN A 172 13.43 -9.16 2.78
N GLN A 173 14.44 -8.28 2.68
CA GLN A 173 14.59 -7.31 1.58
C GLN A 173 14.44 -7.91 0.18
N LYS A 174 15.15 -9.01 -0.10
CA LYS A 174 15.12 -9.65 -1.42
C LYS A 174 13.72 -10.14 -1.78
N LYS A 175 13.07 -10.87 -0.86
CA LYS A 175 11.72 -11.41 -1.06
C LYS A 175 10.70 -10.30 -1.28
N ILE A 176 10.83 -9.18 -0.55
CA ILE A 176 9.94 -8.02 -0.71
C ILE A 176 10.16 -7.36 -2.07
N SER A 177 11.42 -7.14 -2.47
CA SER A 177 11.72 -6.60 -3.80
C SER A 177 11.15 -7.48 -4.91
N ASP A 178 11.31 -8.80 -4.80
CA ASP A 178 10.79 -9.77 -5.77
C ASP A 178 9.25 -9.74 -5.83
N ILE A 179 8.57 -9.65 -4.69
CA ILE A 179 7.10 -9.52 -4.63
C ILE A 179 6.64 -8.21 -5.30
N ILE A 180 7.31 -7.08 -5.02
CA ILE A 180 6.97 -5.80 -5.65
C ILE A 180 7.16 -5.90 -7.17
N GLU A 181 8.26 -6.49 -7.63
CA GLU A 181 8.52 -6.67 -9.06
C GLU A 181 7.48 -7.60 -9.74
N GLN A 182 7.05 -8.67 -9.07
CA GLN A 182 6.12 -9.64 -9.65
C GLN A 182 4.65 -9.19 -9.58
N VAL A 183 4.25 -8.47 -8.53
CA VAL A 183 2.84 -8.14 -8.27
C VAL A 183 2.51 -6.70 -8.61
N ILE A 184 3.36 -5.75 -8.20
CA ILE A 184 3.06 -4.32 -8.29
C ILE A 184 3.47 -3.75 -9.64
N VAL A 185 4.68 -4.09 -10.14
CA VAL A 185 5.18 -3.56 -11.43
C VAL A 185 4.23 -3.85 -12.61
N PRO A 186 3.61 -5.05 -12.75
CA PRO A 186 2.64 -5.29 -13.82
C PRO A 186 1.42 -4.36 -13.75
N ARG A 187 0.90 -4.10 -12.55
CA ARG A 187 -0.25 -3.19 -12.34
C ARG A 187 0.12 -1.75 -12.70
N VAL A 188 1.28 -1.29 -12.23
CA VAL A 188 1.80 0.05 -12.57
C VAL A 188 2.01 0.18 -14.09
N ASN A 189 2.58 -0.84 -14.75
CA ASN A 189 2.71 -0.88 -16.20
C ASN A 189 1.36 -0.83 -16.92
N ALA A 190 0.34 -1.52 -16.42
CA ALA A 190 -1.01 -1.47 -16.97
C ALA A 190 -1.62 -0.06 -16.84
N MET A 191 -1.45 0.59 -15.69
CA MET A 191 -1.91 1.98 -15.47
C MET A 191 -1.18 2.99 -16.36
N MET A 192 0.11 2.78 -16.66
CA MET A 192 0.90 3.66 -17.52
C MET A 192 0.61 3.42 -19.02
N LYS A 193 0.04 2.29 -19.41
CA LYS A 193 -0.21 1.93 -20.81
C LYS A 193 -1.11 2.98 -21.47
N GLY A 194 -0.67 3.52 -22.61
CA GLY A 194 -1.42 4.55 -23.35
C GLY A 194 -1.32 5.98 -22.77
N LYS A 195 -0.69 6.18 -21.60
CA LYS A 195 -0.44 7.51 -21.03
C LYS A 195 0.91 8.06 -21.49
N LYS A 196 0.95 9.32 -21.94
CA LYS A 196 2.19 10.00 -22.35
C LYS A 196 3.05 10.30 -21.12
N ILE A 197 4.34 9.96 -21.18
CA ILE A 197 5.29 10.22 -20.08
C ILE A 197 5.34 11.69 -19.64
N TRP A 198 5.21 12.62 -20.59
CA TRP A 198 5.21 14.06 -20.32
C TRP A 198 3.99 14.52 -19.52
N SER A 199 2.85 13.86 -19.68
CA SER A 199 1.67 14.12 -18.85
C SER A 199 1.92 13.68 -17.40
N MET A 200 2.54 12.51 -17.19
CA MET A 200 2.89 12.00 -15.85
C MET A 200 3.96 12.86 -15.14
N LEU A 201 4.98 13.33 -15.87
CA LEU A 201 5.97 14.25 -15.31
C LEU A 201 5.37 15.63 -15.01
N GLY A 202 4.48 16.13 -15.88
CA GLY A 202 3.72 17.35 -15.64
C GLY A 202 2.81 17.25 -14.42
N MET A 203 2.19 16.11 -14.16
CA MET A 203 1.42 15.83 -12.93
C MET A 203 2.27 15.93 -11.67
N LEU A 204 3.44 15.28 -11.65
CA LEU A 204 4.35 15.34 -10.51
C LEU A 204 4.81 16.78 -10.23
N ALA A 205 5.07 17.57 -11.27
CA ALA A 205 5.46 18.96 -11.15
C ALA A 205 4.29 19.91 -10.78
N SER A 206 3.06 19.59 -11.18
CA SER A 206 1.85 20.38 -10.89
C SER A 206 1.15 19.99 -9.58
N SER A 207 1.62 18.94 -8.91
CA SER A 207 1.13 18.51 -7.59
C SER A 207 1.24 19.58 -6.49
N ASN A 208 1.99 20.66 -6.76
CA ASN A 208 2.10 21.85 -5.91
C ASN A 208 0.96 22.88 -6.09
N LYS A 209 -0.01 22.66 -6.98
CA LYS A 209 -1.17 23.56 -7.08
C LYS A 209 -2.06 23.38 -5.85
N LYS A 210 -2.28 24.48 -5.11
CA LYS A 210 -3.30 24.56 -4.05
C LYS A 210 -4.64 24.17 -4.64
N CYS A 211 -5.21 23.07 -4.18
CA CYS A 211 -6.55 22.64 -4.55
C CYS A 211 -7.33 22.40 -3.26
N VAL A 212 -8.64 22.69 -3.29
CA VAL A 212 -9.52 22.47 -2.15
C VAL A 212 -10.02 21.02 -2.28
N PRO A 213 -9.62 20.10 -1.37
CA PRO A 213 -10.12 18.74 -1.42
C PRO A 213 -11.63 18.73 -1.16
N THR A 214 -12.38 17.96 -1.94
CA THR A 214 -13.77 17.64 -1.60
C THR A 214 -13.75 16.77 -0.35
N PRO A 215 -14.42 17.16 0.76
CA PRO A 215 -14.53 16.31 1.94
C PRO A 215 -15.17 14.98 1.56
N ALA A 216 -14.67 13.86 2.07
CA ALA A 216 -15.39 12.60 1.88
C ALA A 216 -16.70 12.67 2.68
N PRO A 217 -17.84 12.28 2.09
CA PRO A 217 -19.19 12.57 2.61
C PRO A 217 -19.53 11.89 3.95
N PHE A 218 -18.62 11.08 4.50
CA PHE A 218 -18.80 10.30 5.73
C PHE A 218 -17.73 10.60 6.79
N LEU A 219 -16.95 11.67 6.59
CA LEU A 219 -15.94 12.16 7.53
C LEU A 219 -16.47 13.25 8.49
N GLU A 220 -17.77 13.56 8.43
CA GLU A 220 -18.49 14.38 9.42
C GLU A 220 -18.99 13.54 10.60
#